data_AF-A0A5N6SSL9-F1
#
_entry.id   AF-A0A5N6SSL9-F1
#
_cell.length_a   1.000
_cell.length_b   1.000
_cell.length_c   1.000
_cell.angle_alpha   90.00
_cell.angle_beta   90.00
_cell.angle_gamma   90.00
#
_symmetry.space_group_name_H-M   'P 1'
#
loop_
_entity.id
_entity.type
_entity.pdbx_description
1 polymer ?
#
loop_
_entity_poly.entity_id
_entity_poly.type
_entity_poly.pdbx_seq_one_letter_code
_entity_poly.pdbx_strand_id
1 'polypeptide(L)'
;MTFETGKHGSGLHRWDVSPSDLREFLKLANTCQIIYGPIIFITKLSILLLFLRVFAPSFKGITYLLIQLLIWLNFLFYFADTILKIFECTPRSKIWDEHVPGHCININSPILAASIFNVVSDCLILLLPIVCVWRLQMTFKKKICTSVVFVAGIL
;
A
#
# COMPACT_ATOMS: atom_id res chain seq x y z
N MET A 1 9.28 -15.21 -2.26
CA MET A 1 9.79 -14.65 -0.98
C MET A 1 9.43 -15.55 0.21
N THR A 2 8.19 -16.01 0.35
CA THR A 2 7.75 -16.95 1.41
C THR A 2 8.52 -18.28 1.46
N PHE A 3 8.89 -18.86 0.32
CA PHE A 3 9.69 -20.10 0.28
C PHE A 3 11.14 -19.89 0.77
N GLU A 4 11.71 -18.71 0.53
CA GLU A 4 13.08 -18.39 0.96
C GLU A 4 13.12 -18.05 2.45
N THR A 5 12.10 -17.38 2.99
CA THR A 5 12.00 -17.16 4.45
C THR A 5 11.76 -18.46 5.21
N GLY A 6 11.04 -19.43 4.62
CA GLY A 6 10.82 -20.76 5.20
C GLY A 6 12.11 -21.55 5.47
N LYS A 7 13.14 -21.38 4.63
CA LYS A 7 14.46 -22.00 4.83
C LYS A 7 15.24 -21.40 6.00
N HIS A 8 14.88 -20.18 6.42
CA HIS A 8 15.57 -19.41 7.46
C HIS A 8 14.76 -19.34 8.77
N GLY A 9 13.95 -20.36 9.06
CA GLY A 9 13.24 -20.48 10.33
C GLY A 9 11.94 -19.66 10.45
N SER A 10 11.36 -19.21 9.33
CA SER A 10 10.06 -18.52 9.34
C SER A 10 8.97 -19.38 10.00
N GLY A 11 8.42 -18.91 11.12
CA GLY A 11 7.38 -19.60 11.90
C GLY A 11 7.89 -20.31 13.16
N LEU A 12 9.22 -20.41 13.36
CA LEU A 12 9.82 -20.84 14.61
C LEU A 12 9.96 -19.65 15.57
N HIS A 13 10.03 -19.93 16.87
CA HIS A 13 10.30 -18.86 17.81
C HIS A 13 11.73 -18.36 17.64
N ARG A 14 11.94 -17.05 17.83
CA ARG A 14 13.22 -16.37 17.62
C ARG A 14 14.42 -17.04 18.33
N TRP A 15 14.20 -17.74 19.44
CA TRP A 15 15.25 -18.42 20.21
C TRP A 15 15.64 -19.79 19.60
N ASP A 16 14.80 -20.35 18.72
CA ASP A 16 15.02 -21.65 18.06
C ASP A 16 15.74 -21.51 16.70
N VAL A 17 16.05 -20.28 16.26
CA VAL A 17 16.63 -19.97 14.95
C VAL A 17 18.11 -19.59 15.10
N SER A 18 18.96 -20.15 14.23
CA SER A 18 20.39 -19.79 14.19
C SER A 18 20.57 -18.28 13.97
N PRO A 19 21.54 -17.62 14.62
CA PRO A 19 21.82 -16.20 14.41
C PRO A 19 22.12 -15.82 12.95
N SER A 20 22.69 -16.74 12.15
CA SER A 20 22.91 -16.55 10.70
C SER A 20 21.59 -16.44 9.94
N ASP A 21 20.68 -17.36 10.23
CA ASP A 21 19.41 -17.50 9.51
C ASP A 21 18.47 -16.37 9.90
N LEU A 22 18.53 -15.95 11.17
CA LEU A 22 17.82 -14.77 11.65
C LEU A 22 18.27 -13.49 10.94
N ARG A 23 19.57 -13.31 10.70
CA ARG A 23 20.11 -12.16 9.94
C ARG A 23 19.58 -12.13 8.51
N GLU A 24 19.58 -13.27 7.83
CA GLU A 24 19.06 -13.37 6.46
C GLU A 24 17.54 -13.14 6.41
N PHE A 25 16.81 -13.72 7.35
CA PHE A 25 15.37 -13.50 7.50
C PHE A 25 15.04 -12.01 7.69
N LEU A 26 15.74 -11.30 8.59
CA LEU A 26 15.51 -9.88 8.85
C LEU A 26 15.80 -9.00 7.62
N LYS A 27 16.84 -9.33 6.84
CA LYS A 27 17.12 -8.66 5.57
C LYS A 27 15.98 -8.86 4.56
N LEU A 28 15.55 -10.11 4.37
CA LEU A 28 14.46 -10.45 3.47
C LEU A 28 13.14 -9.78 3.90
N ALA A 29 12.84 -9.80 5.20
CA ALA A 29 11.65 -9.19 5.76
C ALA A 29 11.61 -7.68 5.54
N ASN A 30 12.73 -6.98 5.78
CA ASN A 30 12.84 -5.55 5.51
C ASN A 30 12.66 -5.25 4.01
N THR A 31 13.30 -6.01 3.13
CA THR A 31 13.11 -5.86 1.68
C THR A 31 11.65 -6.06 1.27
N CYS A 32 10.95 -7.04 1.84
CA CYS A 32 9.53 -7.25 1.60
C CYS A 32 8.69 -6.03 2.04
N GLN A 33 8.98 -5.48 3.22
CA GLN A 33 8.28 -4.30 3.75
C GLN A 33 8.45 -3.08 2.84
N ILE A 34 9.67 -2.83 2.35
CA ILE A 34 9.96 -1.71 1.45
C ILE A 34 9.23 -1.87 0.10
N ILE A 35 9.12 -3.09 -0.42
CA ILE A 35 8.47 -3.36 -1.71
C ILE A 35 6.94 -3.35 -1.61
N TYR A 36 6.39 -3.74 -0.46
CA TYR A 36 4.95 -3.87 -0.25
C TYR A 36 4.19 -2.54 -0.47
N GLY A 37 4.67 -1.44 0.09
CA GLY A 37 4.05 -0.11 -0.06
C GLY A 37 3.91 0.34 -1.52
N PRO A 38 5.01 0.37 -2.31
CA PRO A 38 4.97 0.69 -3.74
C PRO A 38 4.05 -0.22 -4.56
N ILE A 39 4.00 -1.52 -4.28
CA ILE A 39 3.09 -2.44 -4.98
C ILE A 39 1.63 -2.04 -4.75
N ILE A 40 1.25 -1.79 -3.49
CA ILE A 40 -0.11 -1.35 -3.16
C ILE A 40 -0.44 -0.03 -3.84
N PHE A 41 0.49 0.93 -3.83
CA PHE A 41 0.29 2.20 -4.50
C PHE A 41 0.03 2.00 -6.00
N ILE A 42 0.81 1.17 -6.69
CA ILE A 42 0.64 0.90 -8.12
C ILE A 42 -0.73 0.28 -8.38
N THR A 43 -1.17 -0.69 -7.57
CA THR A 43 -2.51 -1.29 -7.69
C THR A 43 -3.61 -0.24 -7.55
N LYS A 44 -3.55 0.61 -6.53
CA LYS A 44 -4.54 1.69 -6.32
C LYS A 44 -4.49 2.73 -7.45
N LEU A 45 -3.29 3.05 -7.93
CA LEU A 45 -3.09 3.98 -9.04
C LEU A 45 -3.74 3.45 -10.33
N SER A 46 -3.59 2.16 -10.65
CA SER A 46 -4.26 1.55 -11.80
C SER A 46 -5.78 1.69 -11.74
N ILE A 47 -6.37 1.48 -10.56
CA ILE A 47 -7.84 1.64 -10.34
C ILE A 47 -8.25 3.11 -10.50
N LEU A 48 -7.52 4.04 -9.88
CA LEU A 48 -7.81 5.47 -9.97
C LEU A 48 -7.67 6.01 -11.39
N LEU A 49 -6.68 5.54 -12.16
CA LEU A 49 -6.51 5.89 -13.57
C LEU A 49 -7.64 5.33 -14.44
N LEU A 50 -8.11 4.12 -14.16
CA LEU A 50 -9.30 3.56 -14.80
C LEU A 50 -10.54 4.42 -14.52
N PHE A 51 -10.73 4.84 -13.27
CA PHE A 51 -11.83 5.73 -12.89
C PHE A 51 -11.74 7.10 -13.55
N LEU A 52 -10.52 7.66 -13.66
CA LEU A 52 -10.29 8.90 -14.38
C LEU A 52 -10.77 8.77 -15.83
N ARG A 53 -10.37 7.70 -16.52
CA ARG A 53 -10.73 7.42 -17.92
C ARG A 53 -12.24 7.24 -18.11
N VAL A 54 -12.93 6.61 -17.17
CA VAL A 54 -14.37 6.27 -17.29
C VAL A 54 -15.29 7.41 -16.85
N PHE A 55 -15.01 8.01 -15.69
CA PHE A 55 -15.91 8.98 -15.06
C PHE A 55 -15.56 10.43 -15.39
N ALA A 56 -14.29 10.73 -15.68
CA ALA A 56 -13.80 12.08 -15.98
C ALA A 56 -13.01 12.16 -17.30
N PRO A 57 -13.64 11.88 -18.46
CA PRO A 57 -12.97 11.98 -19.76
C PRO A 57 -12.59 13.42 -20.14
N SER A 58 -13.18 14.43 -19.49
CA SER A 58 -12.77 15.82 -19.60
C SER A 58 -11.92 16.21 -18.39
N PHE A 59 -10.81 16.92 -18.61
CA PHE A 59 -9.93 17.47 -17.57
C PHE A 59 -10.57 18.62 -16.76
N LYS A 60 -11.89 18.77 -16.85
CA LYS A 60 -12.67 19.83 -16.23
C LYS A 60 -13.81 19.19 -15.44
N GLY A 61 -13.87 19.47 -14.14
CA GLY A 61 -14.98 19.04 -13.27
C GLY A 61 -14.54 18.57 -11.90
N ILE A 62 -15.48 18.58 -10.96
CA ILE A 62 -15.26 18.19 -9.56
C ILE A 62 -14.76 16.74 -9.47
N THR A 63 -15.28 15.82 -10.30
CA THR A 63 -14.83 14.41 -10.33
C THR A 63 -13.35 14.26 -10.70
N TYR A 64 -12.87 15.02 -11.69
CA TYR A 64 -11.45 15.01 -12.07
C TYR A 64 -10.57 15.45 -10.89
N LEU A 65 -10.96 16.55 -10.23
CA LEU A 65 -10.24 17.09 -9.07
C LEU A 65 -10.22 16.09 -7.89
N LEU A 66 -11.34 15.43 -7.60
CA LEU A 66 -11.42 14.42 -6.53
C LEU A 66 -10.52 13.21 -6.79
N ILE A 67 -10.51 12.70 -8.04
CA ILE A 67 -9.66 11.56 -8.40
C ILE A 67 -8.18 11.96 -8.31
N GLN A 68 -7.82 13.14 -8.84
CA GLN A 68 -6.45 13.66 -8.74
C GLN A 68 -6.02 13.86 -7.28
N LEU A 69 -6.88 14.41 -6.43
CA LEU A 69 -6.61 14.56 -5.00
C LEU A 69 -6.31 13.21 -4.34
N LEU A 70 -7.08 12.17 -4.65
CA LEU A 70 -6.83 10.82 -4.13
C LEU A 70 -5.52 10.22 -4.64
N ILE A 71 -5.18 10.43 -5.92
CA ILE A 71 -3.90 9.98 -6.47
C ILE A 71 -2.74 10.62 -5.71
N TRP A 72 -2.77 11.95 -5.54
CA TRP A 72 -1.71 12.68 -4.84
C TRP A 72 -1.63 12.31 -3.36
N LEU A 73 -2.76 12.15 -2.67
CA LEU A 73 -2.78 11.71 -1.28
C LEU A 73 -2.16 10.31 -1.10
N ASN A 74 -2.53 9.36 -1.95
CA ASN A 74 -1.94 8.02 -1.91
C ASN A 74 -0.44 8.08 -2.24
N PHE A 75 -0.05 8.83 -3.29
CA PHE A 75 1.36 8.96 -3.67
C PHE A 75 2.21 9.52 -2.53
N LEU A 76 1.79 10.63 -1.92
CA LEU A 76 2.52 11.26 -0.82
C LEU A 76 2.64 10.33 0.37
N PHE A 77 1.57 9.60 0.72
CA PHE A 77 1.58 8.67 1.83
C PHE A 77 2.54 7.50 1.59
N TYR A 78 2.38 6.76 0.49
CA TYR A 78 3.22 5.58 0.22
C TYR A 78 4.67 5.96 -0.07
N PHE A 79 4.92 7.13 -0.65
CA PHE A 79 6.26 7.65 -0.83
C PHE A 79 6.94 7.95 0.50
N ALA A 80 6.25 8.64 1.42
CA ALA A 80 6.77 8.92 2.76
C ALA A 80 6.99 7.64 3.58
N ASP A 81 6.04 6.69 3.53
CA ASP A 81 6.16 5.39 4.20
C ASP A 81 7.36 4.58 3.68
N THR A 82 7.57 4.57 2.35
CA THR A 82 8.73 3.90 1.74
C THR A 82 10.04 4.50 2.22
N ILE A 83 10.15 5.83 2.29
CA ILE A 83 11.34 6.51 2.84
C ILE A 83 11.54 6.15 4.31
N LEU A 84 10.48 6.19 5.12
CA LEU A 84 10.54 5.81 6.53
C LEU A 84 11.03 4.37 6.72
N LYS A 85 10.58 3.43 5.89
CA LYS A 85 11.03 2.03 5.92
C LYS A 85 12.48 1.86 5.48
N ILE A 86 12.93 2.61 4.47
CA ILE A 86 14.33 2.58 4.04
C ILE A 86 15.27 3.08 5.16
N PHE A 87 14.84 4.11 5.89
CA PHE A 87 15.60 4.75 6.97
C PHE A 87 15.07 4.41 8.37
N GLU A 88 14.49 3.23 8.56
CA GLU A 88 13.88 2.84 9.84
C GLU A 88 14.89 2.71 10.99
N CYS A 89 16.17 2.48 10.66
CA CYS A 89 17.26 2.38 11.62
C CYS A 89 18.48 3.21 11.19
N THR A 90 19.15 3.78 12.18
CA THR A 90 20.42 4.49 12.02
C THR A 90 21.45 3.88 12.99
N PRO A 91 22.49 3.18 12.49
CA PRO A 91 22.77 2.84 11.09
C PRO A 91 21.87 1.70 10.56
N ARG A 92 21.68 1.62 9.25
CA ARG A 92 20.83 0.61 8.58
C ARG A 92 21.23 -0.84 8.92
N SER A 93 22.50 -1.08 9.21
CA SER A 93 23.01 -2.40 9.62
C SER A 93 22.38 -2.93 10.91
N LYS A 94 21.85 -2.05 11.76
CA LYS A 94 21.19 -2.42 13.01
C LYS A 94 19.91 -3.24 12.81
N ILE A 95 19.30 -3.19 11.62
CA ILE A 95 18.11 -3.97 11.27
C ILE A 95 18.37 -5.49 11.38
N TRP A 96 19.54 -5.93 10.95
CA TRP A 96 19.93 -7.35 10.99
C TRP A 96 21.00 -7.65 12.04
N ASP A 97 21.69 -6.65 12.59
CA ASP A 97 22.71 -6.84 13.62
C ASP A 97 22.42 -6.01 14.87
N GLU A 98 21.85 -6.64 15.89
CA GLU A 98 21.44 -5.97 17.13
C GLU A 98 22.62 -5.46 17.96
N HIS A 99 23.82 -5.99 17.75
CA HIS A 99 25.02 -5.57 18.47
C HIS A 99 25.56 -4.22 17.98
N VAL A 100 25.05 -3.70 16.86
CA VAL A 100 25.46 -2.40 16.33
C VAL A 100 24.84 -1.27 17.17
N PRO A 101 25.65 -0.33 17.69
CA PRO A 101 25.12 0.82 18.41
C PRO A 101 24.32 1.73 17.47
N GLY A 102 23.20 2.26 17.96
CA GLY A 102 22.27 3.05 17.16
C GLY A 102 20.83 2.94 17.66
N HIS A 103 19.89 3.53 16.93
CA HIS A 103 18.47 3.49 17.23
C HIS A 103 17.65 3.02 16.03
N CYS A 104 16.47 2.47 16.30
CA CYS A 104 15.49 2.09 15.30
C CYS A 104 14.12 2.65 15.70
N ILE A 105 13.31 3.00 14.70
CA ILE A 105 11.91 3.39 14.89
C ILE A 105 11.13 2.14 15.33
N ASN A 106 10.12 2.34 16.20
CA ASN A 106 9.22 1.25 16.56
C ASN A 106 8.38 0.84 15.35
N ILE A 107 8.58 -0.40 14.89
CA ILE A 107 7.97 -0.93 13.67
C ILE A 107 6.42 -0.99 13.72
N ASN A 108 5.84 -1.08 14.91
CA ASN A 108 4.39 -1.23 15.07
C ASN A 108 3.63 0.05 14.69
N SER A 109 4.21 1.22 14.96
CA SER A 109 3.59 2.51 14.66
C SER A 109 3.38 2.75 13.16
N PRO A 110 4.40 2.66 12.28
CA PRO A 110 4.22 2.82 10.85
C PRO A 110 3.37 1.70 10.25
N ILE A 111 3.47 0.45 10.76
CA ILE A 111 2.60 -0.64 10.30
C ILE A 111 1.13 -0.32 10.57
N LEU A 112 0.79 0.15 11.78
CA LEU A 112 -0.58 0.49 12.14
C LEU A 112 -1.09 1.67 11.29
N ALA A 113 -0.27 2.71 11.11
CA ALA A 113 -0.62 3.86 10.29
C ALA A 113 -0.88 3.46 8.82
N ALA A 114 0.01 2.65 8.23
CA ALA A 114 -0.14 2.11 6.88
C ALA A 114 -1.40 1.24 6.75
N SER A 115 -1.70 0.41 7.75
CA SER A 115 -2.89 -0.44 7.75
C SER A 115 -4.18 0.37 7.76
N ILE A 116 -4.27 1.37 8.64
CA ILE A 116 -5.43 2.27 8.71
C ILE A 116 -5.59 3.04 7.40
N PHE A 117 -4.51 3.65 6.91
CA PHE A 117 -4.55 4.40 5.65
C PHE A 117 -4.94 3.51 4.47
N ASN A 118 -4.46 2.27 4.42
CA ASN A 118 -4.80 1.34 3.36
C ASN A 118 -6.31 1.08 3.33
N VAL A 119 -6.92 0.74 4.46
CA VAL A 119 -8.37 0.49 4.56
C VAL A 119 -9.18 1.74 4.22
N VAL A 120 -8.80 2.90 4.78
CA VAL A 120 -9.49 4.17 4.52
C VAL A 120 -9.43 4.55 3.04
N SER A 121 -8.25 4.43 2.42
CA SER A 121 -8.10 4.73 0.99
C SER A 121 -8.88 3.76 0.10
N ASP A 122 -8.98 2.48 0.46
CA ASP A 122 -9.84 1.52 -0.26
C ASP A 122 -11.32 1.89 -0.17
N CYS A 123 -11.80 2.23 1.03
CA CYS A 123 -13.17 2.71 1.22
C CYS A 123 -13.44 3.97 0.37
N LEU A 124 -12.52 4.93 0.35
CA LEU A 124 -12.66 6.16 -0.45
C LEU A 124 -12.70 5.87 -1.96
N ILE A 125 -11.84 4.97 -2.44
CA ILE A 125 -11.83 4.54 -3.84
C ILE A 125 -13.16 3.87 -4.20
N LEU A 126 -13.68 2.97 -3.36
CA LEU A 126 -14.95 2.28 -3.58
C LEU A 126 -16.17 3.23 -3.53
N LEU A 127 -16.14 4.25 -2.67
CA LEU A 127 -17.21 5.25 -2.56
C LEU A 127 -17.20 6.26 -3.72
N LEU A 128 -16.04 6.51 -4.33
CA LEU A 128 -15.89 7.47 -5.42
C LEU A 128 -16.90 7.30 -6.58
N PRO A 129 -17.08 6.10 -7.18
CA PRO A 129 -18.06 5.92 -8.25
C PRO A 129 -19.50 6.13 -7.77
N ILE A 130 -19.84 5.76 -6.54
CA ILE A 130 -21.19 5.92 -5.97
C ILE A 130 -21.52 7.41 -5.85
N VAL A 131 -20.60 8.20 -5.27
CA VAL A 131 -20.76 9.66 -5.14
C VAL A 131 -20.82 10.33 -6.51
N CYS A 132 -20.01 9.87 -7.48
CA CYS A 132 -20.05 10.39 -8.85
C CYS A 132 -21.39 10.11 -9.55
N VAL A 133 -21.94 8.90 -9.38
CA VAL A 133 -23.24 8.52 -9.95
C VAL A 133 -24.40 9.28 -9.30
N TRP A 134 -24.33 9.55 -7.99
CA TRP A 134 -25.36 10.31 -7.28
C TRP A 134 -25.36 11.80 -7.64
N ARG A 135 -24.19 12.41 -7.84
CA ARG A 135 -24.09 13.86 -8.14
C ARG A 135 -24.26 14.20 -9.61
N LEU A 136 -24.01 13.26 -10.50
CA LEU A 136 -23.97 13.51 -11.94
C LEU A 136 -25.01 12.62 -12.60
N GLN A 137 -26.05 13.20 -13.21
CA GLN A 137 -27.07 12.50 -14.00
C GLN A 137 -26.43 11.76 -15.19
N MET A 138 -25.73 10.66 -14.91
CA MET A 138 -24.94 9.91 -15.86
C MET A 138 -25.82 8.84 -16.53
N THR A 139 -25.66 8.73 -17.84
CA THR A 139 -26.41 7.81 -18.72
C THR A 139 -26.22 6.35 -18.33
N PHE A 140 -27.26 5.52 -18.50
CA PHE A 140 -27.39 4.12 -18.06
C PHE A 140 -26.15 3.23 -18.31
N LYS A 141 -25.39 3.49 -19.39
CA LYS A 141 -24.13 2.78 -19.72
C LYS A 141 -23.05 2.86 -18.63
N LYS A 142 -22.92 3.99 -17.90
CA LYS A 142 -21.91 4.11 -16.83
C LYS A 142 -22.31 3.35 -15.55
N LYS A 143 -23.62 3.19 -15.32
CA LYS A 143 -24.18 2.39 -14.22
C LYS A 143 -23.81 0.90 -14.36
N ILE A 144 -23.80 0.40 -15.60
CA ILE A 144 -23.42 -0.99 -15.92
C ILE A 144 -21.92 -1.22 -15.73
N CYS A 145 -21.04 -0.37 -16.25
CA CYS A 145 -19.58 -0.51 -16.03
C CYS A 145 -19.21 -0.48 -14.53
N THR A 146 -19.85 0.40 -13.75
CA THR A 146 -19.61 0.46 -12.29
C THR A 146 -20.00 -0.85 -11.61
N SER A 147 -21.13 -1.44 -12.00
CA SER A 147 -21.60 -2.71 -11.45
C SER A 147 -20.67 -3.87 -11.81
N VAL A 148 -20.16 -3.91 -13.05
CA VAL A 148 -19.23 -4.97 -13.50
C VAL A 148 -17.89 -4.89 -12.76
N VAL A 149 -17.33 -3.69 -12.55
CA VAL A 149 -16.07 -3.53 -11.80
C VAL A 149 -16.24 -3.88 -10.32
N PHE A 150 -17.39 -3.54 -9.71
CA PHE A 150 -17.69 -3.94 -8.33
C PHE A 150 -17.81 -5.45 -8.17
N VAL A 151 -18.45 -6.13 -9.14
CA VAL A 151 -18.56 -7.60 -9.15
C VAL A 151 -17.19 -8.25 -9.40
N ALA A 152 -16.37 -7.70 -10.29
CA ALA A 152 -15.04 -8.23 -10.59
C ALA A 152 -14.01 -7.96 -9.47
N GLY A 153 -14.21 -6.95 -8.62
CA GLY A 153 -13.36 -6.69 -7.45
C GLY A 153 -13.75 -7.47 -6.20
N ILE A 154 -14.94 -8.09 -6.18
CA ILE A 154 -15.43 -8.94 -5.08
C ILE A 154 -15.07 -10.43 -5.31
N LEU A 155 -14.81 -10.82 -6.56
CA LEU A 155 -14.42 -12.18 -6.96
C LEU A 155 -12.89 -12.35 -6.93
#